data_AF-A0A833H551-F1
#
_entry.id   AF-A0A833H551-F1
#
_cell.length_a   1.000
_cell.length_b   1.000
_cell.length_c   1.000
_cell.angle_alpha   90.00
_cell.angle_beta   90.00
_cell.angle_gamma   90.00
#
_symmetry.space_group_name_H-M   'P 1'
#
loop_
_entity.id
_entity.type
_entity.pdbx_description
1 polymer ?
#
loop_
_entity_poly.entity_id
_entity_poly.type
_entity_poly.pdbx_seq_one_letter_code
_entity_poly.pdbx_strand_id
1 'polypeptide(L)'
;MGSRLLLLSGTSCMRKRHSYLQLFLNLLRRQPGIPIGAANRSQEPYKMKLNRDWITPLTIGSFILVAITGVLMFFHFDTGWNKQAHEWLSWIFLGAIALHIIANVKPFKKAFSTVKGLSLIGVFTLILAASFLPIRAGGGEPPFVAPIRALGNAPLSTVAEIAHVNREELRHRLQEAGVTMTSDRQSLKDLIGDDVKKQIRVLNAVFTHNR
;
A
#
# COMPACT_ATOMS: atom_id res chain seq x y z
N MET A 1 -44.89 52.32 -34.23
CA MET A 1 -46.29 52.42 -34.72
C MET A 1 -46.49 51.29 -35.72
N GLY A 2 -47.35 50.29 -35.62
CA GLY A 2 -48.30 49.75 -34.64
C GLY A 2 -48.61 48.31 -35.12
N SER A 3 -48.69 47.28 -34.27
CA SER A 3 -49.84 46.82 -33.47
C SER A 3 -50.76 45.79 -34.17
N ARG A 4 -51.20 44.82 -33.34
CA ARG A 4 -52.30 43.81 -33.45
C ARG A 4 -51.87 42.43 -33.97
N LEU A 5 -51.87 41.31 -33.23
CA LEU A 5 -52.64 40.74 -32.09
C LEU A 5 -54.10 40.34 -32.41
N LEU A 6 -54.42 39.09 -31.99
CA LEU A 6 -55.71 38.38 -31.78
C LEU A 6 -56.11 37.40 -32.90
N LEU A 7 -56.03 36.06 -32.68
CA LEU A 7 -56.89 35.15 -31.89
C LEU A 7 -58.31 34.97 -32.47
N LEU A 8 -58.69 33.72 -32.80
CA LEU A 8 -59.81 32.97 -32.17
C LEU A 8 -60.22 31.70 -32.94
N SER A 9 -60.45 30.62 -32.17
CA SER A 9 -61.51 29.57 -32.26
C SER A 9 -61.80 28.86 -33.60
N GLY A 10 -61.87 27.54 -33.73
CA GLY A 10 -62.36 26.50 -32.83
C GLY A 10 -63.70 25.96 -33.35
N THR A 11 -63.77 24.70 -33.83
CA THR A 11 -65.00 23.90 -33.92
C THR A 11 -64.70 22.40 -33.82
N SER A 12 -65.74 21.66 -33.44
CA SER A 12 -65.74 20.39 -32.71
C SER A 12 -66.38 19.27 -33.54
N CYS A 13 -66.14 18.03 -33.08
CA CYS A 13 -67.12 16.92 -33.00
C CYS A 13 -67.30 15.91 -34.17
N MET A 14 -67.11 14.62 -33.80
CA MET A 14 -67.73 13.37 -34.30
C MET A 14 -67.21 12.70 -35.58
N ARG A 15 -66.64 11.47 -35.44
CA ARG A 15 -67.23 10.19 -35.92
C ARG A 15 -66.22 9.00 -35.87
N LYS A 16 -66.76 7.83 -35.52
CA LYS A 16 -66.20 6.45 -35.57
C LYS A 16 -65.34 5.94 -34.39
N ARG A 17 -66.04 5.52 -33.33
CA ARG A 17 -65.70 4.31 -32.56
C ARG A 17 -65.82 3.09 -33.49
N HIS A 18 -64.75 2.31 -33.65
CA HIS A 18 -64.72 0.84 -33.95
C HIS A 18 -63.29 0.37 -34.30
N SER A 19 -62.24 0.85 -33.61
CA SER A 19 -60.84 0.49 -33.95
C SER A 19 -60.23 -0.60 -33.07
N TYR A 20 -60.75 -0.85 -31.87
CA TYR A 20 -60.05 -1.70 -30.90
C TYR A 20 -60.21 -3.21 -31.17
N LEU A 21 -61.38 -3.66 -31.63
CA LEU A 21 -61.60 -5.09 -31.90
C LEU A 21 -60.79 -5.58 -33.10
N GLN A 22 -60.66 -4.76 -34.14
CA GLN A 22 -59.82 -5.02 -35.31
C GLN A 22 -58.33 -5.00 -34.94
N LEU A 23 -57.90 -4.09 -34.07
CA LEU A 23 -56.52 -4.05 -33.58
C LEU A 23 -56.17 -5.29 -32.74
N PHE A 24 -57.08 -5.71 -31.87
CA PHE A 24 -56.90 -6.86 -31.00
C PHE A 24 -56.86 -8.18 -31.79
N LEU A 25 -57.75 -8.35 -32.79
CA LEU A 25 -57.73 -9.52 -33.67
C LEU A 25 -56.48 -9.57 -34.56
N ASN A 26 -55.95 -8.42 -34.99
CA ASN A 26 -54.67 -8.37 -35.70
C ASN A 26 -53.46 -8.67 -34.80
N LEU A 27 -53.53 -8.34 -33.51
CA LEU A 27 -52.51 -8.69 -32.53
C LEU A 27 -52.50 -10.20 -32.25
N LEU A 28 -53.66 -10.85 -32.16
CA LEU A 28 -53.74 -12.31 -31.99
C LEU A 28 -53.30 -13.09 -33.23
N ARG A 29 -53.45 -12.52 -34.43
CA ARG A 29 -52.97 -13.13 -35.69
C ARG A 29 -51.46 -13.01 -35.90
N ARG A 30 -50.78 -12.12 -35.16
CA ARG A 30 -49.32 -11.86 -35.24
C ARG A 30 -48.54 -12.59 -34.13
N GLN A 31 -48.78 -13.88 -33.92
CA GLN A 31 -47.84 -14.71 -33.17
C GLN A 31 -46.90 -15.40 -34.18
N PRO A 32 -45.68 -14.86 -34.43
CA PRO A 32 -44.69 -15.61 -35.18
C PRO A 32 -44.35 -16.88 -34.39
N GLY A 33 -44.47 -18.03 -35.05
CA GLY A 33 -44.16 -19.33 -34.47
C GLY A 33 -42.78 -19.31 -33.80
N ILE A 34 -42.69 -19.89 -32.62
CA ILE A 34 -41.45 -20.04 -31.86
C ILE A 34 -40.50 -20.91 -32.69
N PRO A 35 -39.36 -20.40 -33.19
CA PRO A 35 -38.32 -21.28 -33.69
C PRO A 35 -37.67 -21.96 -32.48
N ILE A 36 -37.98 -23.24 -32.25
CA ILE A 36 -37.19 -24.11 -31.37
C ILE A 36 -35.87 -24.37 -32.11
N GLY A 37 -34.90 -23.48 -31.94
CA GLY A 37 -33.65 -23.55 -32.69
C GLY A 37 -32.68 -22.43 -32.33
N ALA A 38 -32.25 -22.37 -31.07
CA ALA A 38 -31.08 -21.56 -30.67
C ALA A 38 -30.49 -22.02 -29.33
N ALA A 39 -30.24 -23.32 -29.17
CA ALA A 39 -29.37 -23.84 -28.12
C ALA A 39 -27.91 -23.74 -28.55
N ASN A 40 -27.38 -22.53 -28.77
CA ASN A 40 -25.94 -22.26 -28.74
C ASN A 40 -25.67 -20.75 -28.69
N ARG A 41 -25.92 -20.11 -27.54
CA ARG A 41 -25.29 -18.83 -27.24
C ARG A 41 -24.05 -19.17 -26.43
N SER A 42 -22.92 -19.35 -27.11
CA SER A 42 -21.61 -19.29 -26.47
C SER A 42 -21.60 -18.05 -25.60
N GLN A 43 -21.54 -18.24 -24.28
CA GLN A 43 -21.35 -17.14 -23.36
C GLN A 43 -19.93 -16.62 -23.60
N GLU A 44 -19.80 -15.66 -24.53
CA GLU A 44 -18.57 -14.89 -24.66
C GLU A 44 -18.26 -14.30 -23.28
N PRO A 45 -17.07 -14.58 -22.71
CA PRO A 45 -16.74 -14.15 -21.36
C PRO A 45 -16.90 -12.64 -21.30
N TYR A 46 -17.72 -12.16 -20.37
CA TYR A 46 -17.99 -10.74 -20.17
C TYR A 46 -16.66 -10.01 -19.94
N LYS A 47 -16.11 -9.43 -21.01
CA LYS A 47 -14.93 -8.58 -20.95
C LYS A 47 -15.34 -7.27 -20.28
N MET A 48 -15.26 -7.24 -18.96
CA MET A 48 -15.20 -6.02 -18.18
C MET A 48 -14.08 -5.14 -18.75
N LYS A 49 -14.43 -4.11 -19.51
CA LYS A 49 -13.48 -3.10 -19.95
C LYS A 49 -13.20 -2.21 -18.74
N LEU A 50 -11.98 -2.28 -18.18
CA LEU A 50 -11.54 -1.32 -17.17
C LEU A 50 -11.67 0.10 -17.74
N ASN A 51 -12.43 0.97 -17.06
CA ASN A 51 -12.59 2.36 -17.48
C ASN A 51 -11.33 3.15 -17.14
N ARG A 52 -10.62 3.64 -18.16
CA ARG A 52 -9.35 4.37 -18.03
C ARG A 52 -9.53 5.79 -17.49
N ASP A 53 -10.73 6.34 -17.60
CA ASP A 53 -11.04 7.74 -17.30
C ASP A 53 -10.91 8.09 -15.82
N TRP A 54 -11.08 7.10 -14.93
CA TRP A 54 -10.86 7.29 -13.49
C TRP A 54 -9.55 6.68 -12.99
N ILE A 55 -9.04 5.63 -13.66
CA ILE A 55 -7.79 4.96 -13.26
C ILE A 55 -6.59 5.89 -13.40
N THR A 56 -6.53 6.66 -14.50
CA THR A 56 -5.38 7.55 -14.74
C THR A 56 -5.36 8.71 -13.74
N PRO A 57 -6.46 9.45 -13.49
CA PRO A 57 -6.51 10.45 -12.42
C PRO A 57 -6.21 9.87 -11.04
N LEU A 58 -6.70 8.67 -10.71
CA LEU A 58 -6.38 8.01 -9.45
C LEU A 58 -4.87 7.75 -9.32
N THR A 59 -4.23 7.28 -10.39
CA THR A 59 -2.77 7.03 -10.42
C THR A 59 -2.00 8.33 -10.23
N ILE A 60 -2.41 9.41 -10.89
CA ILE A 60 -1.76 10.74 -10.77
C ILE A 60 -1.93 11.30 -9.36
N GLY A 61 -3.15 11.30 -8.81
CA GLY A 61 -3.41 11.85 -7.48
C GLY A 61 -2.66 11.10 -6.38
N SER A 62 -2.66 9.77 -6.45
CA SER A 62 -1.91 8.94 -5.49
C SER A 62 -0.39 9.07 -5.65
N PHE A 63 0.13 9.20 -6.88
CA PHE A 63 1.54 9.50 -7.13
C PHE A 63 1.96 10.82 -6.49
N ILE A 64 1.21 11.90 -6.72
CA ILE A 64 1.51 13.23 -6.15
C ILE A 64 1.58 13.16 -4.63
N LEU A 65 0.61 12.48 -4.01
CA LEU A 65 0.56 12.33 -2.56
C LEU A 65 1.79 11.61 -2.02
N VAL A 66 2.11 10.42 -2.56
CA VAL A 66 3.25 9.62 -2.08
C VAL A 66 4.58 10.30 -2.40
N ALA A 67 4.70 10.96 -3.54
CA ALA A 67 5.92 11.69 -3.94
C ALA A 67 6.19 12.88 -3.02
N ILE A 68 5.20 13.74 -2.77
CA ILE A 68 5.37 14.91 -1.90
C ILE A 68 5.68 14.47 -0.47
N THR A 69 4.91 13.51 0.08
CA THR A 69 5.17 13.00 1.43
C THR A 69 6.55 12.34 1.54
N GLY A 70 7.00 11.60 0.51
CA GLY A 70 8.33 11.00 0.47
C GLY A 70 9.46 12.04 0.44
N VAL A 71 9.30 13.11 -0.35
CA VAL A 71 10.28 14.23 -0.38
C VAL A 71 10.33 14.95 0.97
N LEU A 72 9.18 15.21 1.60
CA LEU A 72 9.14 15.83 2.93
C LEU A 72 9.87 14.97 3.97
N MET A 73 9.63 13.66 3.98
CA MET A 73 10.31 12.73 4.89
C MET A 73 11.83 12.65 4.63
N PHE A 74 12.25 12.71 3.36
CA PHE A 74 13.69 12.69 3.03
C PHE A 74 14.44 13.88 3.65
N PHE A 75 13.83 15.07 3.63
CA PHE A 75 14.41 16.27 4.24
C PHE A 75 14.04 16.47 5.73
N HIS A 76 13.36 15.51 6.36
CA HIS A 76 12.85 15.62 7.73
C HIS A 76 11.93 16.84 7.96
N PHE A 77 11.23 17.27 6.90
CA PHE A 77 10.19 18.30 6.94
C PHE A 77 8.80 17.69 7.12
N ASP A 78 8.71 16.39 7.37
CA ASP A 78 7.46 15.72 7.67
C ASP A 78 6.90 16.19 9.02
N THR A 79 5.60 16.48 9.06
CA THR A 79 4.89 16.88 10.27
C THR A 79 3.54 16.19 10.33
N GLY A 80 2.99 16.03 11.54
CA GLY A 80 1.68 15.45 11.76
C GLY A 80 1.54 14.06 11.13
N TRP A 81 0.66 13.95 10.14
CA TRP A 81 0.26 12.68 9.53
C TRP A 81 1.10 12.27 8.31
N ASN A 82 2.12 13.04 7.92
CA ASN A 82 2.88 12.78 6.68
C ASN A 82 3.49 11.37 6.61
N LYS A 83 4.15 10.91 7.68
CA LYS A 83 4.72 9.55 7.74
C LYS A 83 3.66 8.46 7.61
N GLN A 84 2.58 8.59 8.40
CA GLN A 84 1.47 7.62 8.39
C GLN A 84 0.78 7.60 7.02
N ALA A 85 0.54 8.77 6.43
CA ALA A 85 -0.03 8.92 5.10
C ALA A 85 0.86 8.28 4.04
N HIS A 86 2.17 8.49 4.09
CA HIS A 86 3.11 7.88 3.15
C HIS A 86 3.05 6.35 3.22
N GLU A 87 3.09 5.77 4.42
CA GLU A 87 3.07 4.32 4.61
C GLU A 87 1.75 3.69 4.14
N TRP A 88 0.61 4.24 4.54
CA TRP A 88 -0.70 3.64 4.23
C TRP A 88 -1.19 3.96 2.82
N LEU A 89 -1.02 5.20 2.35
CA LEU A 89 -1.49 5.61 1.02
C LEU A 89 -0.58 5.08 -0.10
N SER A 90 0.64 4.64 0.21
CA SER A 90 1.47 3.87 -0.73
C SER A 90 0.80 2.57 -1.18
N TRP A 91 -0.04 1.94 -0.36
CA TRP A 91 -0.82 0.76 -0.79
C TRP A 91 -1.87 1.12 -1.82
N ILE A 92 -2.52 2.28 -1.67
CA ILE A 92 -3.48 2.78 -2.66
C ILE A 92 -2.76 3.09 -3.97
N PHE A 93 -1.59 3.74 -3.91
CA PHE A 93 -0.78 4.01 -5.09
C PHE A 93 -0.33 2.73 -5.80
N LEU A 94 0.10 1.71 -5.06
CA LEU A 94 0.46 0.40 -5.60
C LEU A 94 -0.72 -0.25 -6.34
N GLY A 95 -1.91 -0.23 -5.73
CA GLY A 95 -3.14 -0.71 -6.36
C GLY A 95 -3.52 0.08 -7.61
N ALA A 96 -3.38 1.42 -7.58
CA ALA A 96 -3.65 2.29 -8.71
C ALA A 96 -2.71 1.99 -9.90
N ILE A 97 -1.41 1.80 -9.64
CA ILE A 97 -0.45 1.38 -10.68
C ILE A 97 -0.82 0.01 -11.24
N ALA A 98 -1.19 -0.97 -10.40
CA ALA A 98 -1.58 -2.29 -10.88
C ALA A 98 -2.79 -2.20 -11.83
N LEU A 99 -3.82 -1.45 -11.44
CA LEU A 99 -4.98 -1.17 -12.32
C LEU A 99 -4.56 -0.44 -13.59
N HIS A 100 -3.65 0.53 -13.50
CA HIS A 100 -3.13 1.26 -14.65
C HIS A 100 -2.41 0.34 -15.65
N ILE A 101 -1.60 -0.61 -15.16
CA ILE A 101 -0.92 -1.62 -15.99
C ILE A 101 -1.94 -2.55 -16.65
N ILE A 102 -2.91 -3.07 -15.89
CA ILE A 102 -3.97 -3.95 -16.42
C ILE A 102 -4.83 -3.22 -17.46
N ALA A 103 -5.11 -1.93 -17.26
CA ALA A 103 -5.82 -1.12 -18.24
C ALA A 103 -4.96 -0.84 -19.50
N ASN A 104 -3.63 -0.85 -19.39
CA ASN A 104 -2.67 -0.44 -20.41
C ASN A 104 -1.63 -1.53 -20.75
N VAL A 105 -2.05 -2.79 -20.83
CA VAL A 105 -1.15 -3.95 -21.06
C VAL A 105 -0.34 -3.83 -22.35
N LYS A 106 -0.91 -3.25 -23.42
CA LYS A 106 -0.22 -3.12 -24.72
C LYS A 106 1.03 -2.22 -24.62
N PRO A 107 0.92 -0.94 -24.19
CA PRO A 107 2.09 -0.12 -23.89
C PRO A 107 3.06 -0.76 -22.89
N PHE A 108 2.54 -1.37 -21.82
CA PHE A 108 3.37 -2.01 -20.81
C PHE A 108 4.25 -3.12 -21.40
N LYS A 109 3.67 -4.04 -22.18
CA LYS A 109 4.44 -5.10 -22.87
C LYS A 109 5.47 -4.52 -23.85
N LYS A 110 5.10 -3.46 -24.57
CA LYS A 110 6.02 -2.79 -25.52
C LYS A 110 7.27 -2.25 -24.81
N ALA A 111 7.18 -1.81 -23.56
CA ALA A 111 8.35 -1.35 -22.81
C ALA A 111 9.44 -2.43 -22.70
N PHE A 112 9.07 -3.70 -22.57
CA PHE A 112 10.00 -4.84 -22.51
C PHE A 112 10.56 -5.29 -23.86
N SER A 113 10.00 -4.81 -24.97
CA SER A 113 10.43 -5.21 -26.33
C SER A 113 11.26 -4.15 -27.03
N THR A 114 11.42 -2.96 -26.45
CA THR A 114 12.20 -1.86 -27.05
C THR A 114 13.52 -1.69 -26.29
N VAL A 115 14.61 -1.40 -27.01
CA VAL A 115 15.92 -1.14 -26.39
C VAL A 115 15.82 -0.04 -25.35
N LYS A 116 15.18 1.09 -25.68
CA LYS A 116 14.99 2.22 -24.74
C LYS A 116 14.25 1.81 -23.47
N GLY A 117 13.15 1.07 -23.60
CA GLY A 117 12.37 0.62 -22.45
C GLY A 117 13.13 -0.38 -21.59
N LEU A 118 13.80 -1.35 -22.22
CA LEU A 118 14.62 -2.34 -21.52
C LEU A 118 15.82 -1.70 -20.82
N SER A 119 16.47 -0.71 -21.43
CA SER A 119 17.56 0.05 -20.81
C SER A 119 17.09 0.79 -19.55
N LEU A 120 15.94 1.49 -19.62
CA LEU A 120 15.39 2.19 -18.45
C LEU A 120 15.02 1.22 -17.33
N ILE A 121 14.30 0.13 -17.65
CA ILE A 121 13.96 -0.91 -16.68
C ILE A 121 15.24 -1.47 -16.04
N GLY A 122 16.22 -1.85 -16.86
CA GLY A 122 17.50 -2.38 -16.40
C GLY A 122 18.23 -1.44 -15.45
N VAL A 123 18.32 -0.15 -15.77
CA VAL A 123 18.98 0.86 -14.91
C VAL A 123 18.26 0.96 -13.56
N PHE A 124 16.94 1.11 -13.53
CA PHE A 124 16.21 1.21 -12.27
C PHE A 124 16.24 -0.10 -11.45
N THR A 125 16.22 -1.26 -12.11
CA THR A 125 16.42 -2.55 -11.44
C THR A 125 17.82 -2.66 -10.84
N LEU A 126 18.85 -2.18 -11.53
CA LEU A 126 20.22 -2.15 -10.99
C LEU A 126 20.36 -1.19 -9.81
N ILE A 127 19.74 -0.01 -9.88
CA ILE A 127 19.70 0.94 -8.74
C ILE A 127 19.02 0.29 -7.53
N LEU A 128 17.87 -0.37 -7.75
CA LEU A 128 17.17 -1.10 -6.69
C LEU A 128 18.04 -2.22 -6.13
N ALA A 129 18.67 -3.04 -6.96
CA ALA A 129 19.59 -4.09 -6.52
C ALA A 129 20.77 -3.51 -5.72
N ALA A 130 21.33 -2.39 -6.18
CA ALA A 130 22.39 -1.68 -5.49
C ALA A 130 21.97 -1.14 -4.12
N SER A 131 20.69 -0.79 -3.92
CA SER A 131 20.18 -0.35 -2.61
C SER A 131 20.22 -1.44 -1.53
N PHE A 132 20.30 -2.72 -1.92
CA PHE A 132 20.48 -3.84 -0.98
C PHE A 132 21.95 -4.15 -0.70
N LEU A 133 22.88 -3.55 -1.43
CA LEU A 133 24.30 -3.74 -1.15
C LEU A 133 24.64 -3.05 0.17
N PRO A 134 25.33 -3.73 1.09
CA PRO A 134 25.80 -3.10 2.31
C PRO A 134 26.89 -2.09 1.94
N ILE A 135 26.51 -0.83 1.77
CA ILE A 135 27.47 0.26 1.60
C ILE A 135 28.19 0.41 2.94
N ARG A 136 29.41 -0.12 3.03
CA ARG A 136 30.37 0.21 4.10
C ARG A 136 30.89 1.64 3.90
N ALA A 137 29.99 2.60 3.74
CA ALA A 137 30.31 3.99 3.99
C ALA A 137 30.46 4.12 5.49
N GLY A 138 31.42 4.90 5.97
CA GLY A 138 31.71 5.14 7.39
C GLY A 138 30.59 5.84 8.16
N GLY A 139 29.33 5.43 7.99
CA GLY A 139 28.30 5.59 8.99
C GLY A 139 28.70 4.73 10.18
N GLY A 140 29.31 5.39 11.17
CA GLY A 140 29.55 4.78 12.46
C GLY A 140 28.25 4.13 12.95
N GLU A 141 28.40 3.06 13.73
CA GLU A 141 27.25 2.42 14.36
C GLU A 141 26.33 3.49 14.97
N PRO A 142 24.98 3.31 14.92
CA PRO A 142 24.06 4.28 15.48
C PRO A 142 24.54 4.76 16.86
N PRO A 143 24.37 6.05 17.21
CA PRO A 143 25.02 6.63 18.39
C PRO A 143 24.68 5.90 19.71
N PHE A 144 23.57 5.17 19.76
CA PHE A 144 23.19 4.32 20.89
C PHE A 144 24.00 3.03 21.01
N VAL A 145 24.64 2.54 19.94
CA VAL A 145 25.37 1.26 19.93
C VAL A 145 26.67 1.36 20.73
N ALA A 146 27.37 2.49 20.68
CA ALA A 146 28.61 2.66 21.43
C ALA A 146 28.41 2.50 22.96
N PRO A 147 27.42 3.16 23.61
CA PRO A 147 27.08 2.91 25.01
C PRO A 147 26.66 1.46 25.29
N ILE A 148 25.88 0.83 24.39
CA ILE A 148 25.46 -0.56 24.56
C ILE A 148 26.66 -1.50 24.52
N ARG A 149 27.60 -1.31 23.59
CA ARG A 149 28.84 -2.10 23.54
C ARG A 149 29.71 -1.86 24.77
N ALA A 150 29.80 -0.62 25.26
CA ALA A 150 30.53 -0.31 26.47
C ALA A 150 29.95 -1.06 27.69
N LEU A 151 28.62 -1.04 27.86
CA LEU A 151 27.92 -1.82 28.89
C LEU A 151 28.04 -3.33 28.67
N GLY A 152 27.97 -3.78 27.42
CA GLY A 152 28.10 -5.19 27.05
C GLY A 152 29.48 -5.77 27.35
N ASN A 153 30.52 -4.94 27.26
CA ASN A 153 31.91 -5.29 27.58
C ASN A 153 32.27 -5.07 29.06
N ALA A 154 31.46 -4.30 29.80
CA ALA A 154 31.71 -4.04 31.21
C ALA A 154 31.47 -5.30 32.06
N PRO A 155 32.16 -5.45 33.20
CA PRO A 155 31.85 -6.49 34.16
C PRO A 155 30.40 -6.38 34.65
N LEU A 156 29.74 -7.53 34.87
CA LEU A 156 28.35 -7.55 35.36
C LEU A 156 28.18 -6.84 36.71
N SER A 157 29.23 -6.81 37.53
CA SER A 157 29.28 -5.97 38.75
C SER A 157 29.08 -4.47 38.45
N THR A 158 29.77 -3.92 37.45
CA THR A 158 29.58 -2.52 37.02
C THR A 158 28.18 -2.29 36.45
N VAL A 159 27.64 -3.26 35.70
CA VAL A 159 26.26 -3.17 35.20
C VAL A 159 25.25 -3.17 36.36
N ALA A 160 25.48 -3.96 37.41
CA ALA A 160 24.66 -3.96 38.63
C ALA A 160 24.66 -2.60 39.35
N GLU A 161 25.84 -1.99 39.46
CA GLU A 161 26.02 -0.67 40.10
C GLU A 161 25.26 0.42 39.33
N ILE A 162 25.40 0.46 37.99
CA ILE A 162 24.68 1.42 37.13
C ILE A 162 23.17 1.16 37.20
N ALA A 163 22.75 -0.10 37.31
CA ALA A 163 21.36 -0.49 37.46
C ALA A 163 20.85 -0.36 38.91
N HIS A 164 21.67 0.04 39.87
CA HIS A 164 21.31 0.13 41.29
C HIS A 164 20.65 -1.14 41.87
N VAL A 165 21.07 -2.32 41.41
CA VAL A 165 20.59 -3.63 41.91
C VAL A 165 21.71 -4.38 42.61
N ASN A 166 21.34 -5.22 43.58
CA ASN A 166 22.29 -6.15 44.18
C ASN A 166 22.55 -7.35 43.24
N ARG A 167 23.55 -8.17 43.58
CA ARG A 167 23.96 -9.32 42.75
C ARG A 167 22.86 -10.36 42.55
N GLU A 168 22.08 -10.61 43.58
CA GLU A 168 21.07 -11.66 43.58
C GLU A 168 19.88 -11.27 42.70
N GLU A 169 19.50 -10.00 42.77
CA GLU A 169 18.52 -9.39 41.88
C GLU A 169 19.00 -9.35 40.43
N LEU A 170 20.27 -8.98 40.19
CA LEU A 170 20.83 -9.02 38.84
C LEU A 170 20.80 -10.45 38.27
N ARG A 171 21.21 -11.43 39.06
CA ARG A 171 21.21 -12.84 38.64
C ARG A 171 19.81 -13.32 38.28
N HIS A 172 18.81 -12.94 39.08
CA HIS A 172 17.41 -13.24 38.82
C HIS A 172 16.95 -12.64 37.48
N ARG A 173 17.17 -11.34 37.26
CA ARG A 173 16.79 -10.65 36.01
C ARG A 173 17.49 -11.22 34.79
N LEU A 174 18.77 -11.59 34.90
CA LEU A 174 19.50 -12.23 33.82
C LEU A 174 18.92 -13.62 33.50
N GLN A 175 18.55 -14.40 34.52
CA GLN A 175 17.93 -15.71 34.33
C GLN A 175 16.56 -15.62 33.66
N GLU A 176 15.73 -14.64 34.03
CA GLU A 176 14.48 -14.34 33.33
C GLU A 176 14.70 -13.97 31.86
N ALA A 177 15.83 -13.29 31.56
CA ALA A 177 16.26 -13.00 30.21
C ALA A 177 16.92 -14.19 29.48
N GLY A 178 16.99 -15.38 30.11
CA GLY A 178 17.59 -16.59 29.56
C GLY A 178 19.12 -16.63 29.61
N VAL A 179 19.74 -15.79 30.43
CA VAL A 179 21.20 -15.66 30.58
C VAL A 179 21.63 -16.14 31.96
N THR A 180 22.51 -17.14 32.00
CA THR A 180 23.02 -17.67 33.28
C THR A 180 24.36 -17.03 33.63
N MET A 181 24.41 -16.39 34.78
CA MET A 181 25.64 -15.78 35.30
C MET A 181 26.51 -16.82 36.03
N THR A 182 27.65 -17.19 35.43
CA THR A 182 28.71 -18.00 36.05
C THR A 182 29.67 -17.23 36.98
N SER A 183 29.89 -15.92 36.77
CA SER A 183 30.81 -15.08 37.55
C SER A 183 30.44 -13.58 37.48
N ASP A 184 30.77 -12.82 38.53
CA ASP A 184 30.53 -11.36 38.62
C ASP A 184 31.49 -10.52 37.75
N ARG A 185 32.59 -11.13 37.30
CA ARG A 185 33.63 -10.47 36.50
C ARG A 185 33.45 -10.64 35.00
N GLN A 186 32.66 -11.62 34.57
CA GLN A 186 32.38 -11.81 33.15
C GLN A 186 31.49 -10.67 32.65
N SER A 187 31.57 -10.39 31.37
CA SER A 187 30.76 -9.38 30.70
C SER A 187 29.51 -10.01 30.08
N LEU A 188 28.55 -9.18 29.66
CA LEU A 188 27.41 -9.65 28.90
C LEU A 188 27.83 -10.19 27.52
N LYS A 189 28.87 -9.61 26.92
CA LYS A 189 29.48 -10.10 25.69
C LYS A 189 30.00 -11.53 25.83
N ASP A 190 30.61 -11.89 26.97
CA ASP A 190 31.11 -13.25 27.19
C ASP A 190 29.98 -14.28 27.25
N LEU A 191 28.80 -13.86 27.72
CA LEU A 191 27.64 -14.74 27.89
C LEU A 191 26.80 -14.91 26.62
N ILE A 192 26.64 -13.85 25.83
CA ILE A 192 25.68 -13.84 24.69
C ILE A 192 26.28 -13.38 23.35
N GLY A 193 27.58 -13.05 23.33
CA GLY A 193 28.33 -12.63 22.15
C GLY A 193 28.17 -11.15 21.79
N ASP A 194 28.71 -10.78 20.63
CA ASP A 194 28.76 -9.41 20.09
C ASP A 194 27.44 -8.91 19.46
N ASP A 195 26.36 -9.68 19.58
CA ASP A 195 25.05 -9.32 19.02
C ASP A 195 24.42 -8.19 19.84
N VAL A 196 24.49 -6.97 19.31
CA VAL A 196 23.95 -5.75 19.92
C VAL A 196 22.46 -5.87 20.22
N LYS A 197 21.68 -6.56 19.39
CA LYS A 197 20.23 -6.73 19.61
C LYS A 197 19.95 -7.65 20.80
N LYS A 198 20.75 -8.72 20.96
CA LYS A 198 20.68 -9.56 22.16
C LYS A 198 21.12 -8.78 23.40
N GLN A 199 22.20 -8.01 23.31
CA GLN A 199 22.67 -7.17 24.42
C GLN A 199 21.62 -6.15 24.87
N ILE A 200 20.99 -5.44 23.93
CA ILE A 200 19.89 -4.50 24.25
C ILE A 200 18.74 -5.21 24.96
N ARG A 201 18.34 -6.40 24.49
CA ARG A 201 17.23 -7.16 25.10
C ARG A 201 17.52 -7.49 26.56
N VAL A 202 18.72 -7.99 26.84
CA VAL A 202 19.12 -8.37 28.21
C VAL A 202 19.31 -7.13 29.08
N LEU A 203 19.98 -6.08 28.59
CA LEU A 203 20.14 -4.83 29.31
C LEU A 203 18.77 -4.20 29.64
N ASN A 204 17.81 -4.23 28.71
CA ASN A 204 16.45 -3.77 28.99
C ASN A 204 15.81 -4.55 30.14
N ALA A 205 15.95 -5.89 30.21
CA ALA A 205 15.43 -6.68 31.33
C ALA A 205 16.07 -6.27 32.66
N VAL A 206 17.37 -5.94 32.65
CA VAL A 206 18.09 -5.46 33.85
C VAL A 206 17.61 -4.07 34.28
N PHE A 207 17.45 -3.12 33.34
CA PHE A 207 17.16 -1.71 33.64
C PHE A 207 15.67 -1.35 33.76
N THR A 208 14.75 -2.09 33.13
CA THR A 208 13.32 -1.68 33.09
C THR A 208 12.58 -1.83 34.42
N HIS A 209 13.03 -2.69 35.32
CA HIS A 209 12.43 -2.85 36.64
C HIS A 209 12.78 -1.73 37.65
N ASN A 210 13.53 -0.71 37.21
CA ASN A 210 13.87 0.48 38.00
C ASN A 210 13.02 1.72 37.66
N ARG A 211 11.94 1.58 36.88
CA ARG A 211 10.99 2.66 36.60
C ARG A 211 9.73 2.53 37.44
#